data_AF-A0A0D0C6Q6-F1
#
_entry.id   AF-A0A0D0C6Q6-F1
#
_cell.length_a   1.000
_cell.length_b   1.000
_cell.length_c   1.000
_cell.angle_alpha   90.00
_cell.angle_beta   90.00
_cell.angle_gamma   90.00
#
_symmetry.space_group_name_H-M   'P 1'
#
loop_
_entity.id
_entity.type
_entity.pdbx_description
1 polymer ?
#
loop_
_entity_poly.entity_id
_entity_poly.type
_entity_poly.pdbx_seq_one_letter_code
_entity_poly.pdbx_strand_id
1 'polypeptide(L)'
;MWTSGFWNAAQEAIPEGGTVAPVIITSDKTQLTQFSRNKAAYPVYLTLGNIPKSLQCKPGTRACVLIAYLSVDKPSKEGLSKTALRLCNYKIFHRSMAVVLQPLKAAGNPGGQGIEMVGGNGAVRRVYPILTAYIADYLEQCLVTCTKYGTCPKCH
;
A
#
# COMPACT_ATOMS: atom_id res chain seq x y z
N MET A 1 4.26 -16.61 4.41
CA MET A 1 3.11 -16.20 5.25
C MET A 1 1.93 -17.02 4.74
N TRP A 2 1.58 -18.11 5.41
CA TRP A 2 0.42 -18.94 5.02
C TRP A 2 -0.82 -18.31 5.64
N THR A 3 -1.47 -17.42 4.88
CA THR A 3 -2.61 -16.59 5.24
C THR A 3 -3.95 -17.30 5.00
N SER A 4 -4.05 -18.60 5.28
CA SER A 4 -5.32 -19.32 5.05
C SER A 4 -6.46 -18.73 5.91
N GLY A 5 -6.17 -18.37 7.16
CA GLY A 5 -7.15 -17.74 8.06
C GLY A 5 -7.67 -16.38 7.56
N PHE A 6 -6.77 -15.48 7.14
CA PHE A 6 -7.17 -14.19 6.57
C PHE A 6 -7.98 -14.38 5.29
N TRP A 7 -7.53 -15.28 4.41
CA TRP A 7 -8.20 -15.53 3.14
C TRP A 7 -9.62 -16.03 3.35
N ASN A 8 -9.79 -17.02 4.24
CA ASN A 8 -11.10 -17.59 4.55
C ASN A 8 -12.03 -16.53 5.15
N ALA A 9 -11.57 -15.77 6.14
CA ALA A 9 -12.37 -14.71 6.75
C ALA A 9 -12.75 -13.60 5.74
N ALA A 10 -11.83 -13.21 4.86
CA ALA A 10 -12.09 -12.22 3.83
C ALA A 10 -13.06 -12.73 2.76
N GLN A 11 -12.97 -14.02 2.40
CA GLN A 11 -13.83 -14.67 1.42
C GLN A 11 -15.24 -14.92 1.99
N GLU A 12 -15.37 -15.23 3.28
CA GLU A 12 -16.66 -15.35 3.99
C GLU A 12 -17.38 -14.00 4.11
N ALA A 13 -16.63 -12.90 4.17
CA ALA A 13 -17.21 -11.57 4.30
C ALA A 13 -17.84 -11.04 3.00
N ILE A 14 -17.45 -11.55 1.84
CA ILE A 14 -17.93 -11.06 0.52
C ILE A 14 -19.14 -11.83 0.00
N PRO A 15 -19.97 -11.22 -0.86
CA PRO A 15 -21.16 -11.89 -1.41
C PRO A 15 -20.84 -13.17 -2.19
N GLU A 16 -21.81 -14.09 -2.22
CA GLU A 16 -21.72 -15.34 -2.98
C GLU A 16 -21.39 -15.08 -4.46
N GLY A 17 -20.50 -15.89 -5.03
CA GLY A 17 -19.97 -15.70 -6.38
C GLY A 17 -18.87 -14.64 -6.52
N GLY A 18 -18.57 -13.90 -5.45
CA GLY A 18 -17.43 -12.98 -5.38
C GLY A 18 -16.09 -13.71 -5.17
N THR A 19 -15.01 -13.13 -5.69
CA THR A 19 -13.64 -13.62 -5.51
C THR A 19 -12.78 -12.55 -4.86
N VAL A 20 -12.08 -12.88 -3.78
CA VAL A 20 -11.08 -11.96 -3.21
C VAL A 20 -9.88 -11.82 -4.14
N ALA A 21 -9.35 -10.61 -4.30
CA ALA A 21 -8.01 -10.39 -4.89
C ALA A 21 -7.10 -9.76 -3.83
N PRO A 22 -6.05 -10.47 -3.37
CA PRO A 22 -5.16 -9.93 -2.37
C PRO A 22 -4.25 -8.87 -3.02
N VAL A 23 -4.26 -7.68 -2.47
CA VAL A 23 -3.43 -6.56 -2.93
C VAL A 23 -2.30 -6.33 -1.93
N ILE A 24 -1.09 -6.21 -2.46
CA ILE A 24 0.11 -5.92 -1.70
C ILE A 24 0.64 -4.58 -2.18
N ILE A 25 0.94 -3.69 -1.25
CA ILE A 25 1.58 -2.40 -1.56
C ILE A 25 2.99 -2.38 -1.01
N THR A 26 3.86 -1.66 -1.71
CA THR A 26 5.21 -1.38 -1.23
C THR A 26 5.51 0.10 -1.39
N SER A 27 6.34 0.63 -0.51
CA SER A 27 6.90 1.97 -0.67
C SER A 27 8.37 1.95 -0.32
N ASP A 28 9.17 2.66 -1.10
CA ASP A 28 10.60 2.82 -0.87
C ASP A 28 10.96 4.27 -1.09
N LYS A 29 11.59 4.94 -0.13
CA LYS A 29 11.96 6.34 -0.28
C LYS A 29 13.04 6.50 -1.35
N THR A 30 12.69 7.11 -2.47
CA THR A 30 13.65 7.33 -3.56
C THR A 30 14.02 8.82 -3.68
N GLN A 31 15.31 9.10 -3.86
CA GLN A 31 15.77 10.44 -4.22
C GLN A 31 15.49 10.68 -5.71
N LEU A 32 14.72 11.73 -6.03
CA LEU A 32 14.33 12.05 -7.41
C LEU A 32 15.44 12.81 -8.16
N THR A 33 16.37 13.46 -7.44
CA THR A 33 17.43 14.29 -8.02
C THR A 33 18.71 14.17 -7.19
N GLN A 34 19.84 13.78 -7.80
CA GLN A 34 21.14 13.69 -7.10
C GLN A 34 21.87 15.05 -6.99
N PHE A 35 21.63 15.99 -7.91
CA PHE A 35 22.46 17.20 -8.05
C PHE A 35 21.72 18.54 -7.91
N SER A 36 20.39 18.57 -7.90
CA SER A 36 19.64 19.82 -7.76
C SER A 36 18.36 19.66 -6.93
N ARG A 37 18.35 20.32 -5.75
CA ARG A 37 17.15 20.62 -4.95
C ARG A 37 16.54 19.49 -4.10
N ASN A 38 17.32 18.50 -3.62
CA ASN A 38 16.94 17.58 -2.52
C ASN A 38 15.48 17.08 -2.54
N LYS A 39 14.93 16.78 -3.73
CA LYS A 39 13.56 16.30 -3.87
C LYS A 39 13.57 14.79 -3.67
N ALA A 40 12.85 14.33 -2.67
CA ALA A 40 12.59 12.91 -2.44
C ALA A 40 11.09 12.67 -2.56
N ALA A 41 10.72 11.48 -2.99
CA ALA A 41 9.35 11.00 -3.01
C ALA A 41 9.30 9.55 -2.50
N TYR A 42 8.16 9.14 -1.99
CA TYR A 42 7.86 7.73 -1.79
C TYR A 42 7.05 7.25 -3.01
N PRO A 43 7.64 6.60 -4.01
CA PRO A 43 6.87 5.79 -4.94
C PRO A 43 6.09 4.72 -4.16
N VAL A 44 4.81 4.62 -4.45
CA VAL A 44 3.92 3.57 -3.95
C VAL A 44 3.66 2.60 -5.09
N TYR A 45 4.11 1.37 -4.90
CA TYR A 45 3.87 0.29 -5.84
C TYR A 45 2.75 -0.62 -5.35
N LEU A 46 2.06 -1.24 -6.30
CA LEU A 46 0.99 -2.19 -6.09
C LEU A 46 1.31 -3.47 -6.85
N THR A 47 1.13 -4.61 -6.19
CA THR A 47 1.17 -5.94 -6.80
C THR A 47 0.04 -6.80 -6.24
N LEU A 48 -0.26 -7.90 -6.93
CA LEU A 48 -1.27 -8.85 -6.49
C LEU A 48 -0.61 -10.03 -5.78
N GLY A 49 -1.18 -10.44 -4.65
CA GLY A 49 -0.70 -11.56 -3.85
C GLY A 49 -0.94 -12.93 -4.49
N ASN A 50 -1.76 -13.01 -5.54
CA ASN A 50 -1.95 -14.23 -6.34
C ASN A 50 -0.86 -14.44 -7.39
N ILE A 51 0.02 -13.45 -7.61
CA ILE A 51 1.17 -13.59 -8.51
C ILE A 51 2.32 -14.26 -7.75
N PRO A 52 2.94 -15.31 -8.31
CA PRO A 52 4.14 -15.92 -7.73
C PRO A 52 5.23 -14.89 -7.46
N LYS A 53 5.87 -14.98 -6.29
CA LYS A 53 6.95 -14.06 -5.87
C LYS A 53 8.08 -13.94 -6.90
N SER A 54 8.44 -15.05 -7.56
CA SER A 54 9.44 -15.06 -8.63
C SER A 54 9.07 -14.17 -9.81
N LEU A 55 7.77 -14.03 -10.12
CA LEU A 55 7.26 -13.16 -11.17
C LEU A 55 7.12 -11.71 -10.72
N GLN A 56 6.84 -11.46 -9.43
CA GLN A 56 6.78 -10.10 -8.86
C GLN A 56 8.14 -9.39 -8.94
N CYS A 57 9.24 -10.12 -8.77
CA CYS A 57 10.60 -9.56 -8.77
C CYS A 57 11.29 -9.59 -10.15
N LYS A 58 10.64 -10.12 -11.19
CA LYS A 58 11.26 -10.24 -12.52
C LYS A 58 11.06 -8.95 -13.33
N PRO A 59 12.12 -8.26 -13.75
CA PRO A 59 11.99 -7.11 -14.65
C PRO A 59 11.25 -7.49 -15.93
N GLY A 60 10.28 -6.69 -16.34
CA GLY A 60 9.52 -6.86 -17.60
C GLY A 60 8.20 -7.63 -17.49
N THR A 61 7.89 -8.29 -16.37
CA THR A 61 6.60 -9.00 -16.19
C THR A 61 5.43 -8.06 -15.90
N ARG A 62 5.70 -6.78 -15.60
CA ARG A 62 4.71 -5.76 -15.18
C ARG A 62 3.82 -6.23 -14.01
N ALA A 63 4.30 -7.18 -13.22
CA ALA A 63 3.60 -7.73 -12.04
C ALA A 63 3.50 -6.72 -10.88
N CYS A 64 4.26 -5.64 -10.96
CA CYS A 64 4.28 -4.55 -9.99
C CYS A 64 4.05 -3.23 -10.74
N VAL A 65 3.08 -2.44 -10.30
CA VAL A 65 2.65 -1.20 -10.94
C VAL A 65 2.84 -0.04 -9.98
N LEU A 66 3.42 1.06 -10.44
CA LEU A 66 3.50 2.30 -9.67
C LEU A 66 2.13 3.00 -9.70
N ILE A 67 1.57 3.28 -8.52
CA ILE A 67 0.24 3.90 -8.40
C ILE A 67 0.27 5.34 -7.89
N ALA A 68 1.34 5.76 -7.20
CA ALA A 68 1.47 7.13 -6.71
C ALA A 68 2.93 7.51 -6.40
N TYR A 69 3.20 8.81 -6.40
CA TYR A 69 4.38 9.40 -5.75
C TYR A 69 3.90 10.25 -4.57
N LEU A 70 4.30 9.90 -3.35
CA LEU A 70 4.00 10.72 -2.17
C LEU A 70 5.11 11.73 -1.94
N SER A 71 4.74 13.00 -1.75
CA SER A 71 5.69 14.06 -1.43
C SER A 71 6.36 13.83 -0.07
N VAL A 72 7.66 14.13 0.01
CA VAL A 72 8.44 14.20 1.26
C VAL A 72 8.53 15.65 1.74
N ASP A 73 7.56 16.48 1.40
CA ASP A 73 7.60 17.91 1.71
C ASP A 73 7.77 18.11 3.20
N LYS A 74 8.78 18.91 3.56
CA LYS A 74 9.04 19.27 4.95
C LYS A 74 8.10 20.42 5.28
N PRO A 75 7.12 20.26 6.17
CA PRO A 75 6.29 21.38 6.62
C PRO A 75 7.21 22.50 7.14
N SER A 76 6.77 23.74 6.98
CA SER A 76 7.54 24.92 7.37
C SER A 76 8.01 24.77 8.83
N LYS A 77 9.32 24.95 9.05
CA LYS A 77 9.92 24.79 10.38
C LYS A 77 9.61 25.95 11.32
N GLU A 78 9.03 27.03 10.81
CA GLU A 78 8.73 28.24 11.56
C GLU A 78 7.68 27.97 12.64
N GLY A 79 8.05 28.20 13.90
CA GLY A 79 7.16 28.09 15.06
C GLY A 79 6.80 26.68 15.53
N LEU A 80 7.25 25.61 14.85
CA LEU A 80 6.89 24.23 15.20
C LEU A 80 8.02 23.48 15.93
N SER A 81 7.67 22.79 17.02
CA SER A 81 8.60 21.87 17.68
C SER A 81 8.95 20.67 16.79
N LYS A 82 10.11 20.03 17.05
CA LYS A 82 10.52 18.82 16.31
C LYS A 82 9.46 17.71 16.36
N THR A 83 8.76 17.59 17.48
CA THR A 83 7.66 16.62 17.66
C THR A 83 6.44 16.99 16.82
N ALA A 84 6.05 18.26 16.80
CA ALA A 84 4.92 18.74 16.00
C ALA A 84 5.17 18.56 14.50
N LEU A 85 6.40 18.84 14.02
CA LEU A 85 6.80 18.59 12.63
C LEU A 85 6.72 17.11 12.27
N ARG A 86 7.20 16.21 13.15
CA ARG A 86 7.12 14.77 12.94
C ARG A 86 5.67 14.27 12.84
N LEU A 87 4.80 14.73 13.74
CA LEU A 87 3.38 14.39 13.72
C LEU A 87 2.69 14.92 12.45
N CYS A 88 3.04 16.12 12.01
CA CYS A 88 2.54 16.69 10.75
C CYS A 88 2.93 15.80 9.55
N ASN A 89 4.19 15.35 9.49
CA ASN A 89 4.65 14.43 8.45
C ASN A 89 3.87 13.11 8.46
N TYR A 90 3.64 12.52 9.64
CA TYR A 90 2.80 11.32 9.74
C TYR A 90 1.39 11.56 9.21
N LYS A 91 0.75 12.68 9.60
CA LYS A 91 -0.58 13.04 9.11
C LYS A 91 -0.63 13.20 7.60
N ILE A 92 0.34 13.89 7.02
CA ILE A 92 0.42 14.10 5.56
C ILE A 92 0.59 12.76 4.85
N PHE A 93 1.51 11.91 5.33
CA PHE A 93 1.73 10.59 4.75
C PHE A 93 0.46 9.73 4.80
N HIS A 94 -0.17 9.59 5.97
CA HIS A 94 -1.38 8.79 6.13
C HIS A 94 -2.57 9.34 5.36
N ARG A 95 -2.73 10.67 5.30
CA ARG A 95 -3.80 11.30 4.52
C ARG A 95 -3.59 11.06 3.02
N SER A 96 -2.36 11.20 2.54
CA SER A 96 -2.03 10.96 1.14
C SER A 96 -2.26 9.49 0.78
N MET A 97 -1.83 8.57 1.63
CA MET A 97 -2.07 7.14 1.44
C MET A 97 -3.56 6.79 1.46
N ALA A 98 -4.35 7.41 2.33
CA ALA A 98 -5.79 7.23 2.37
C ALA A 98 -6.47 7.68 1.07
N VAL A 99 -6.01 8.77 0.47
CA VAL A 99 -6.50 9.24 -0.85
C VAL A 99 -6.13 8.25 -1.95
N VAL A 100 -4.87 7.80 -2.00
CA VAL A 100 -4.39 6.83 -3.00
C VAL A 100 -5.14 5.51 -2.92
N LEU A 101 -5.42 5.02 -1.71
CA LEU A 101 -6.10 3.74 -1.48
C LEU A 101 -7.63 3.84 -1.42
N GLN A 102 -8.21 5.04 -1.54
CA GLN A 102 -9.67 5.21 -1.49
C GLN A 102 -10.42 4.40 -2.57
N PRO A 103 -9.97 4.36 -3.84
CA PRO A 103 -10.62 3.54 -4.86
C PRO A 103 -10.56 2.05 -4.53
N LEU A 104 -9.42 1.59 -4.00
CA LEU A 104 -9.22 0.21 -3.58
C LEU A 104 -10.20 -0.16 -2.45
N LYS A 105 -10.34 0.72 -1.45
CA LYS A 105 -11.27 0.50 -0.33
C LYS A 105 -12.73 0.45 -0.80
N ALA A 106 -13.11 1.31 -1.74
CA ALA A 106 -14.45 1.30 -2.31
C ALA A 106 -14.73 0.01 -3.09
N ALA A 107 -13.78 -0.43 -3.90
CA ALA A 107 -13.87 -1.65 -4.70
C ALA A 107 -13.88 -2.93 -3.85
N GLY A 108 -13.10 -2.96 -2.78
CA GLY A 108 -13.01 -4.10 -1.86
C GLY A 108 -14.10 -4.15 -0.80
N ASN A 109 -15.06 -3.21 -0.80
CA ASN A 109 -16.13 -3.17 0.19
C ASN A 109 -17.06 -4.39 0.00
N PRO A 110 -17.23 -5.26 1.02
CA PRO A 110 -18.12 -6.41 0.89
C PRO A 110 -19.61 -6.06 0.71
N GLY A 111 -20.05 -4.90 1.23
CA GLY A 111 -21.39 -4.37 0.97
C GLY A 111 -21.51 -3.62 -0.36
N GLY A 112 -20.42 -3.52 -1.12
CA GLY A 112 -20.39 -2.91 -2.44
C GLY A 112 -20.65 -3.91 -3.55
N GLN A 113 -20.44 -3.47 -4.80
CA GLN A 113 -20.66 -4.32 -5.97
C GLN A 113 -19.42 -5.12 -6.38
N GLY A 114 -18.23 -4.84 -5.84
CA GLY A 114 -16.96 -5.36 -6.38
C GLY A 114 -16.66 -4.83 -7.79
N ILE A 115 -15.63 -5.36 -8.45
CA ILE A 115 -15.23 -5.01 -9.82
C ILE A 115 -15.32 -6.24 -10.72
N GLU A 116 -15.90 -6.11 -11.90
CA GLU A 116 -15.81 -7.16 -12.92
C GLU A 116 -14.45 -7.16 -13.59
N MET A 117 -13.78 -8.32 -13.57
CA MET A 117 -12.48 -8.50 -14.20
C MET A 117 -12.48 -9.74 -15.08
N VAL A 118 -11.92 -9.61 -16.28
CA VAL A 118 -11.70 -10.73 -17.19
C VAL A 118 -10.44 -11.45 -16.76
N GLY A 119 -10.57 -12.72 -16.39
CA GLY A 119 -9.42 -13.57 -16.04
C GLY A 119 -8.64 -14.01 -17.28
N GLY A 120 -7.45 -14.59 -17.06
CA GLY A 120 -6.61 -15.11 -18.16
C GLY A 120 -7.25 -16.25 -18.98
N ASN A 121 -8.32 -16.86 -18.45
CA ASN A 121 -9.12 -17.87 -19.16
C ASN A 121 -10.34 -17.27 -19.90
N GLY A 122 -10.45 -15.94 -19.99
CA GLY A 122 -11.57 -15.24 -20.62
C GLY A 122 -12.84 -15.16 -19.76
N ALA A 123 -12.90 -15.83 -18.61
CA ALA A 123 -14.07 -15.77 -17.73
C ALA A 123 -14.11 -14.46 -16.96
N VAL A 124 -15.28 -13.82 -16.95
CA VAL A 124 -15.56 -12.63 -16.12
C VAL A 124 -15.83 -13.10 -14.70
N ARG A 125 -15.14 -12.48 -13.73
CA ARG A 125 -15.33 -12.74 -12.30
C ARG A 125 -15.62 -11.43 -11.60
N ARG A 126 -16.46 -11.49 -10.56
CA ARG A 126 -16.62 -10.37 -9.64
C ARG A 126 -15.51 -10.42 -8.60
N VAL A 127 -14.65 -9.42 -8.62
CA VAL A 127 -13.42 -9.36 -7.82
C VAL A 127 -13.54 -8.27 -6.75
N TYR A 128 -13.20 -8.64 -5.52
CA TYR A 128 -13.11 -7.74 -4.38
C TYR A 128 -11.64 -7.59 -3.98
N PRO A 129 -10.96 -6.52 -4.43
CA PRO A 129 -9.55 -6.34 -4.12
C PRO A 129 -9.38 -5.87 -2.67
N ILE A 130 -8.61 -6.61 -1.87
CA ILE A 130 -8.42 -6.34 -0.44
C ILE A 130 -6.94 -6.13 -0.15
N LEU A 131 -6.62 -5.02 0.50
CA LEU A 131 -5.26 -4.74 0.95
C LEU A 131 -4.85 -5.76 2.01
N THR A 132 -3.93 -6.66 1.65
CA THR A 132 -3.48 -7.77 2.51
C THR A 132 -2.15 -7.48 3.20
N ALA A 133 -1.25 -6.76 2.55
CA ALA A 133 0.06 -6.47 3.12
C ALA A 133 0.61 -5.12 2.66
N TYR A 134 1.30 -4.45 3.59
CA TYR A 134 2.18 -3.32 3.31
C TYR A 134 3.63 -3.80 3.54
N ILE A 135 4.41 -3.90 2.47
CA ILE A 135 5.83 -4.25 2.55
C ILE A 135 6.66 -2.98 2.52
N ALA A 136 7.40 -2.75 3.60
CA ALA A 136 8.27 -1.60 3.80
C ALA A 136 9.54 -2.05 4.53
N ASP A 137 10.62 -1.30 4.38
CA ASP A 137 11.83 -1.47 5.21
C ASP A 137 11.57 -0.98 6.65
N TYR A 138 12.59 -1.00 7.52
CA TYR A 138 12.40 -0.64 8.93
C TYR A 138 11.99 0.83 9.13
N LEU A 139 12.62 1.75 8.41
CA LEU A 139 12.34 3.18 8.52
C LEU A 139 10.91 3.49 8.07
N GLU A 140 10.47 2.85 6.98
CA GLU A 140 9.16 3.02 6.41
C GLU A 140 8.10 2.30 7.27
N GLN A 141 8.43 1.17 7.89
CA GLN A 141 7.56 0.53 8.89
C GLN A 141 7.33 1.46 10.08
N CYS A 142 8.37 2.16 10.56
CA CYS A 142 8.20 3.16 11.60
C CYS A 142 7.36 4.36 11.15
N LEU A 143 7.41 4.70 9.86
CA LEU A 143 6.55 5.74 9.27
C LEU A 143 5.08 5.30 9.24
N VAL A 144 4.80 4.10 8.74
CA VAL A 144 3.46 3.54 8.58
C VAL A 144 2.81 3.23 9.93
N THR A 145 3.58 2.77 10.92
CA THR A 145 3.04 2.45 12.26
C THR A 145 3.05 3.64 13.21
N CYS A 146 3.51 4.81 12.77
CA CYS A 146 3.72 5.98 13.64
C CYS A 146 4.64 5.68 14.84
N THR A 147 5.53 4.69 14.74
CA THR A 147 6.40 4.28 15.85
C THR A 147 7.70 5.08 15.89
N LYS A 148 8.34 5.09 17.07
CA LYS A 148 9.63 5.75 17.26
C LYS A 148 10.72 4.93 16.56
N TYR A 149 11.72 5.62 16.02
CA TYR A 149 12.91 4.93 15.54
C TYR A 149 13.61 4.25 16.72
N GLY A 150 14.04 3.00 16.53
CA GLY A 150 14.66 2.19 17.58
C GLY A 150 13.66 1.38 18.42
N THR A 151 12.36 1.43 18.11
CA THR A 151 11.35 0.53 18.72
C THR A 151 10.87 -0.52 17.72
N CYS A 152 10.42 -1.68 18.19
CA CYS A 152 9.84 -2.72 17.33
C CYS A 152 8.45 -2.26 16.83
N PRO A 153 8.22 -2.08 15.51
CA PRO A 153 6.91 -1.68 14.97
C PRO A 153 5.88 -2.82 14.96
N LYS A 154 6.28 -4.03 15.35
CA LYS A 154 5.44 -5.26 15.32
C LYS A 154 5.15 -5.82 16.71
N CYS A 155 5.94 -5.45 17.70
CA CYS A 155 5.88 -5.98 19.05
C CYS A 155 5.18 -4.92 19.90
N HIS A 156 3.88 -5.11 20.15
CA HIS A 156 3.12 -4.36 21.14
C HIS A 156 2.71 -5.31 22.26
#